data_AF-A0A6G0W9J8-F1
#
_entry.id   AF-A0A6G0W9J8-F1
#
_cell.length_a   1.000
_cell.length_b   1.000
_cell.length_c   1.000
_cell.angle_alpha   90.00
_cell.angle_beta   90.00
_cell.angle_gamma   90.00
#
_symmetry.space_group_name_H-M   'P 1'
#
loop_
_entity.id
_entity.type
_entity.pdbx_description
1 polymer ?
#
loop_
_entity_poly.entity_id
_entity_poly.type
_entity_poly.pdbx_seq_one_letter_code
_entity_poly.pdbx_strand_id
1 'polypeptide(L)'
;MDELAGTSMNSHYIDDSNCITASNNDTLNFAVMPFLQGYVYPVEELQPLLDLLKEWNLECTYQTLLDELIDLKILAIMKVDHTNELLKNYPLGIRILFSNNLEKWQNSKNVSPTTSLTATTLGKKLPQEKLSSAIPINIGEILNECSTGLMINDYYKTNHKLNDNIRTLLVDTIINYVITKKISMSVSLANSIADQIADIFPTEVKDTYFLKYDTNKNPKGKLYAKYYNSMRTLKTSGLIPSSPHTKSSKKPLNRKHDLHFEPENDVQYIIEQIKHDNNCSFPDLEYNWKATTQYRLKSIQNSTSTHDILSNWSNYKLPLGYRLVDIDFNTMYPSCSNLISTFEEKSGKIINLLDDKIKDTSSRRLFESLNDSTADISLNGKNTIIFYLLHAIFIPTS
;
A
#
# COMPACT_ATOMS: atom_id res chain seq x y z
N MET A 1 38.33 -48.00 -31.95
CA MET A 1 38.07 -49.07 -32.93
C MET A 1 36.61 -49.41 -32.82
N ASP A 2 35.69 -49.09 -33.69
CA ASP A 2 35.61 -48.34 -34.96
C ASP A 2 34.13 -47.88 -34.98
N GLU A 3 33.79 -46.61 -35.14
CA GLU A 3 33.60 -45.88 -36.39
C GLU A 3 32.82 -46.63 -37.49
N LEU A 4 31.63 -46.11 -37.83
CA LEU A 4 31.06 -45.85 -39.17
C LEU A 4 29.56 -45.51 -39.00
N ALA A 5 29.17 -44.25 -39.19
CA ALA A 5 28.60 -43.70 -40.44
C ALA A 5 27.22 -44.33 -40.75
N GLY A 6 26.11 -43.61 -40.92
CA GLY A 6 25.84 -42.25 -41.35
C GLY A 6 24.53 -42.33 -42.17
N THR A 7 23.70 -41.29 -42.20
CA THR A 7 22.97 -40.80 -43.40
C THR A 7 22.20 -39.53 -43.02
N SER A 8 22.42 -38.52 -43.86
CA SER A 8 21.91 -37.17 -43.93
C SER A 8 20.53 -37.11 -44.60
N MET A 9 19.67 -36.13 -44.24
CA MET A 9 19.14 -35.16 -45.21
C MET A 9 18.32 -34.03 -44.56
N ASN A 10 18.76 -32.80 -44.85
CA ASN A 10 18.02 -31.59 -45.27
C ASN A 10 16.75 -31.13 -44.53
N SER A 11 16.40 -29.84 -44.42
CA SER A 11 17.03 -28.51 -44.59
C SER A 11 15.84 -27.55 -44.57
N HIS A 12 15.79 -26.54 -43.70
CA HIS A 12 15.18 -25.25 -44.03
C HIS A 12 15.63 -24.20 -43.02
N TYR A 13 16.68 -23.50 -43.42
CA TYR A 13 17.14 -22.24 -42.87
C TYR A 13 16.43 -21.16 -43.70
N ILE A 14 15.74 -20.21 -43.07
CA ILE A 14 15.36 -18.95 -43.70
C ILE A 14 16.06 -17.86 -42.90
N ASP A 15 17.10 -17.33 -43.53
CA ASP A 15 17.76 -16.07 -43.24
C ASP A 15 17.25 -15.11 -44.30
N ASP A 16 16.59 -14.02 -43.89
CA ASP A 16 16.29 -12.89 -44.77
C ASP A 16 16.73 -11.62 -44.07
N SER A 17 18.04 -11.41 -44.13
CA SER A 17 18.67 -10.10 -44.06
C SER A 17 18.32 -9.31 -45.33
N ASN A 18 17.56 -8.22 -45.22
CA ASN A 18 17.53 -7.18 -46.24
C ASN A 18 17.89 -5.82 -45.61
N CYS A 19 19.20 -5.56 -45.65
CA CYS A 19 19.81 -4.27 -45.42
C CYS A 19 19.84 -3.51 -46.76
N ILE A 20 19.18 -2.35 -46.83
CA ILE A 20 19.46 -1.35 -47.87
C ILE A 20 20.03 -0.13 -47.16
N THR A 21 21.31 0.11 -47.40
CA THR A 21 22.05 1.30 -47.00
C THR A 21 21.74 2.48 -47.93
N ALA A 22 21.42 3.64 -47.36
CA ALA A 22 21.63 4.94 -48.00
C ALA A 22 22.18 5.92 -46.95
N SER A 23 23.20 6.66 -47.38
CA SER A 23 24.29 7.20 -46.58
C SER A 23 24.07 8.62 -46.03
N ASN A 24 24.79 8.89 -44.93
CA ASN A 24 25.36 10.17 -44.48
C ASN A 24 24.44 11.15 -43.71
N ASN A 25 24.47 11.09 -42.37
CA ASN A 25 25.30 11.99 -41.55
C ASN A 25 25.08 11.74 -40.03
N ASP A 26 26.19 11.48 -39.35
CA ASP A 26 26.51 11.73 -37.94
C ASP A 26 25.52 11.29 -36.83
N THR A 27 25.80 10.10 -36.30
CA THR A 27 25.71 9.72 -34.87
C THR A 27 24.48 10.16 -34.07
N LEU A 28 23.33 9.57 -34.39
CA LEU A 28 22.28 9.27 -33.42
C LEU A 28 22.38 7.79 -33.06
N ASN A 29 22.68 7.47 -31.81
CA ASN A 29 22.59 6.11 -31.29
C ASN A 29 21.22 5.53 -31.66
N PHE A 30 21.24 4.35 -32.29
CA PHE A 30 20.10 3.61 -32.83
C PHE A 30 18.89 3.59 -31.89
N ALA A 31 17.95 4.51 -32.12
CA ALA A 31 16.59 4.40 -31.63
C ALA A 31 15.85 3.39 -32.51
N VAL A 32 15.53 2.23 -31.97
CA VAL A 32 14.70 1.23 -32.66
C VAL A 32 13.25 1.66 -32.49
N MET A 33 12.58 1.99 -33.59
CA MET A 33 11.15 2.31 -33.60
C MET A 33 10.31 1.06 -33.91
N PRO A 34 9.17 0.86 -33.24
CA PRO A 34 8.27 -0.22 -33.58
C PRO A 34 7.63 0.00 -34.96
N PHE A 35 7.67 -1.03 -35.82
CA PHE A 35 7.01 -0.99 -37.12
C PHE A 35 5.51 -1.25 -36.96
N LEU A 36 4.69 -0.26 -37.29
CA LEU A 36 3.23 -0.35 -37.30
C LEU A 36 2.71 -0.09 -38.72
N GLN A 37 2.11 -1.12 -39.33
CA GLN A 37 1.62 -1.06 -40.70
C GLN A 37 0.56 0.05 -40.84
N GLY A 38 0.85 1.06 -41.67
CA GLY A 38 -0.06 2.18 -41.94
C GLY A 38 0.12 3.42 -41.05
N TYR A 39 1.06 3.41 -40.10
CA TYR A 39 1.40 4.58 -39.30
C TYR A 39 2.81 5.09 -39.67
N VAL A 40 2.93 6.38 -39.98
CA VAL A 40 4.20 7.02 -40.32
C VAL A 40 4.57 7.98 -39.20
N TYR A 41 5.60 7.63 -38.42
CA TYR A 41 6.15 8.51 -37.40
C TYR A 41 6.96 9.65 -38.05
N PRO A 42 6.81 10.91 -37.61
CA PRO A 42 7.57 12.04 -38.15
C PRO A 42 9.05 11.96 -37.73
N VAL A 43 9.90 11.38 -38.58
CA VAL A 43 11.34 11.15 -38.32
C VAL A 43 12.07 12.47 -38.03
N GLU A 44 11.63 13.56 -38.63
CA GLU A 44 12.13 14.93 -38.38
C GLU A 44 11.90 15.42 -36.94
N GLU A 45 10.98 14.83 -36.18
CA GLU A 45 10.70 15.19 -34.78
C GLU A 45 11.55 14.40 -33.76
N LEU A 46 12.32 13.39 -34.20
CA LEU A 46 13.15 12.56 -33.32
C LEU A 46 14.19 13.38 -32.55
N GLN A 47 14.94 14.24 -33.25
CA GLN A 47 16.00 15.05 -32.66
C GLN A 47 15.44 16.18 -31.78
N PRO A 48 14.43 16.96 -32.23
CA PRO A 48 13.74 17.92 -31.37
C PRO A 48 13.15 17.33 -30.08
N LEU A 49 12.57 16.12 -30.16
CA LEU A 49 12.05 15.42 -28.99
C LEU A 49 13.18 15.03 -28.03
N LEU A 50 14.29 14.50 -28.55
CA LEU A 50 15.45 14.16 -27.73
C LEU A 50 15.99 15.39 -27.01
N ASP A 51 16.20 16.51 -27.72
CA ASP A 51 16.74 17.75 -27.16
C ASP A 51 15.84 18.32 -26.07
N LEU A 52 14.51 18.24 -26.23
CA LEU A 52 13.55 18.63 -25.20
C LEU A 52 13.69 17.78 -23.93
N LEU A 53 13.88 16.47 -24.07
CA LEU A 53 14.11 15.59 -22.92
C LEU A 53 15.48 15.81 -22.27
N LYS A 54 16.51 16.21 -23.03
CA LYS A 54 17.80 16.64 -22.47
C LYS A 54 17.63 17.89 -21.61
N GLU A 55 16.89 18.88 -22.09
CA GLU A 55 16.58 20.10 -21.33
C GLU A 55 15.90 19.78 -19.99
N TRP A 56 15.05 18.75 -19.97
CA TRP A 56 14.36 18.29 -18.77
C TRP A 56 15.21 17.40 -17.86
N ASN A 57 16.43 17.04 -18.26
CA ASN A 57 17.26 15.99 -17.64
C ASN A 57 16.52 14.64 -17.56
N LEU A 58 15.76 14.29 -18.60
CA LEU A 58 14.90 13.12 -18.69
C LEU A 58 15.17 12.27 -19.94
N GLU A 59 16.39 12.28 -20.46
CA GLU A 59 16.82 11.47 -21.62
C GLU A 59 16.48 9.98 -21.47
N CYS A 60 16.48 9.48 -20.23
CA CYS A 60 16.12 8.10 -19.89
C CYS A 60 14.68 7.70 -20.28
N THR A 61 13.79 8.65 -20.56
CA THR A 61 12.41 8.36 -21.02
C THR A 61 12.30 8.32 -22.55
N TYR A 62 13.36 8.68 -23.29
CA TYR A 62 13.30 8.83 -24.74
C TYR A 62 12.83 7.55 -25.44
N GLN A 63 13.48 6.41 -25.17
CA GLN A 63 13.11 5.14 -25.81
C GLN A 63 11.65 4.75 -25.52
N THR A 64 11.15 4.96 -24.30
CA THR A 64 9.75 4.67 -23.96
C THR A 64 8.77 5.56 -24.71
N LEU A 65 9.12 6.82 -24.99
CA LEU A 65 8.27 7.66 -25.85
C LEU A 65 8.26 7.14 -27.29
N LEU A 66 9.39 6.65 -27.80
CA LEU A 66 9.45 6.11 -29.17
C LEU A 66 8.71 4.77 -29.30
N ASP A 67 8.86 3.88 -28.31
CA ASP A 67 8.17 2.58 -28.25
C ASP A 67 6.65 2.74 -28.24
N GLU A 68 6.16 3.84 -27.64
CA GLU A 68 4.73 4.18 -27.57
C GLU A 68 4.30 5.20 -28.64
N LEU A 69 5.15 5.44 -29.65
CA LEU A 69 4.90 6.34 -30.78
C LEU A 69 4.51 7.77 -30.39
N ILE A 70 5.09 8.32 -29.33
CA ILE A 70 4.85 9.68 -28.85
C ILE A 70 5.80 10.65 -29.55
N ASP A 71 5.25 11.54 -30.37
CA ASP A 71 5.92 12.68 -30.99
C ASP A 71 5.64 13.99 -30.23
N LEU A 72 6.17 15.13 -30.70
CA LEU A 72 5.94 16.41 -30.02
C LEU A 72 4.47 16.86 -30.07
N LYS A 73 3.72 16.45 -31.09
CA LYS A 73 2.29 16.77 -31.23
C LYS A 73 1.47 16.01 -30.20
N ILE A 74 1.75 14.72 -30.01
CA ILE A 74 1.11 13.88 -28.99
C ILE A 74 1.48 14.39 -27.60
N LEU A 75 2.76 14.76 -27.40
CA LEU A 75 3.22 15.34 -26.14
C LEU A 75 2.45 16.63 -25.78
N ALA A 76 2.10 17.45 -26.79
CA ALA A 76 1.33 18.69 -26.58
C ALA A 76 -0.10 18.48 -26.08
N ILE A 77 -0.71 17.33 -26.40
CA ILE A 77 -2.09 17.00 -26.01
C ILE A 77 -2.18 15.96 -24.89
N MET A 78 -1.03 15.46 -24.43
CA MET A 78 -0.94 14.41 -23.43
C MET A 78 -1.47 14.89 -22.07
N LYS A 79 -2.33 14.06 -21.44
CA LYS A 79 -2.96 14.34 -20.15
C LYS A 79 -2.26 13.58 -19.02
N VAL A 80 -2.52 13.99 -17.79
CA VAL A 80 -1.96 13.38 -16.57
C VAL A 80 -2.14 11.87 -16.52
N ASP A 81 -3.29 11.34 -16.97
CA ASP A 81 -3.55 9.90 -16.98
C ASP A 81 -2.67 9.16 -18.00
N HIS A 82 -2.44 9.73 -19.18
CA HIS A 82 -1.54 9.15 -20.19
C HIS A 82 -0.10 9.14 -19.69
N THR A 83 0.36 10.22 -19.05
CA THR A 83 1.71 10.29 -18.47
C THR A 83 1.91 9.23 -17.36
N ASN A 84 0.86 9.00 -16.55
CA ASN A 84 0.88 7.98 -15.51
C ASN A 84 0.98 6.56 -16.06
N GLU A 85 0.32 6.30 -17.18
CA GLU A 85 0.36 5.01 -17.87
C GLU A 85 1.69 4.79 -18.60
N LEU A 86 2.14 5.78 -19.38
CA LEU A 86 3.40 5.77 -20.13
C LEU A 86 4.60 5.47 -19.22
N LEU A 87 4.68 6.14 -18.07
CA LEU A 87 5.82 6.07 -17.16
C LEU A 87 5.58 5.12 -15.98
N LYS A 88 4.63 4.17 -16.08
CA LYS A 88 4.25 3.27 -14.99
C LYS A 88 5.42 2.45 -14.42
N ASN A 89 6.39 2.12 -15.27
CA ASN A 89 7.58 1.33 -14.93
C ASN A 89 8.77 2.18 -14.44
N TYR A 90 8.65 3.51 -14.45
CA TYR A 90 9.70 4.41 -13.99
C TYR A 90 9.56 4.76 -12.50
N PRO A 91 10.67 5.06 -11.81
CA PRO A 91 10.63 5.55 -10.42
C PRO A 91 9.75 6.80 -10.27
N LEU A 92 9.06 6.92 -9.13
CA LEU A 92 8.11 8.02 -8.88
C LEU A 92 8.72 9.43 -9.09
N GLY A 93 9.99 9.62 -8.78
CA GLY A 93 10.69 10.90 -9.00
C GLY A 93 10.72 11.30 -10.48
N ILE A 94 11.00 10.36 -11.38
CA ILE A 94 11.01 10.57 -12.84
C ILE A 94 9.61 10.94 -13.32
N ARG A 95 8.59 10.24 -12.83
CA ARG A 95 7.17 10.49 -13.17
C ARG A 95 6.72 11.89 -12.77
N ILE A 96 7.05 12.33 -11.54
CA ILE A 96 6.70 13.67 -11.06
C ILE A 96 7.43 14.74 -11.86
N LEU A 97 8.74 14.56 -12.09
CA LEU A 97 9.57 15.51 -12.81
C LEU A 97 9.09 15.67 -14.26
N PHE A 98 8.82 14.55 -14.94
CA PHE A 98 8.28 14.54 -16.30
C PHE A 98 6.93 15.27 -16.37
N SER A 99 5.97 14.92 -15.51
CA SER A 99 4.65 15.57 -15.50
C SER A 99 4.72 17.07 -15.26
N ASN A 100 5.57 17.51 -14.32
CA ASN A 100 5.75 18.93 -14.02
C ASN A 100 6.42 19.68 -15.20
N ASN A 101 7.41 19.09 -15.85
CA ASN A 101 8.08 19.72 -16.99
C ASN A 101 7.18 19.75 -18.22
N LEU A 102 6.40 18.69 -18.45
CA LEU A 102 5.38 18.62 -19.48
C LEU A 102 4.33 19.73 -19.32
N GLU A 103 3.77 19.90 -18.12
CA GLU A 103 2.78 20.93 -17.85
C GLU A 103 3.34 22.35 -18.11
N LYS A 104 4.57 22.62 -17.64
CA LYS A 104 5.25 23.89 -17.92
C LYS A 104 5.46 24.13 -19.40
N TRP A 105 5.89 23.11 -20.12
CA TRP A 105 6.13 23.20 -21.56
C TRP A 105 4.83 23.40 -22.34
N GLN A 106 3.77 22.66 -22.03
CA GLN A 106 2.44 22.85 -22.64
C GLN A 106 1.92 24.28 -22.38
N ASN A 107 2.06 24.78 -21.15
CA ASN A 107 1.68 26.15 -20.80
C ASN A 107 2.51 27.20 -21.55
N SER A 108 3.80 26.94 -21.79
CA SER A 108 4.66 27.83 -22.58
C SER A 108 4.27 27.91 -24.06
N LYS A 109 3.66 26.84 -24.61
CA LYS A 109 3.17 26.79 -25.99
C LYS A 109 1.80 27.46 -26.16
N ASN A 110 1.02 27.55 -25.10
CA ASN A 110 -0.30 28.20 -25.09
C ASN A 110 -0.23 29.73 -24.95
N VAL A 111 0.97 30.32 -24.89
CA VAL A 111 1.17 31.78 -24.89
C VAL A 111 1.58 32.25 -26.28
N SER A 112 0.63 32.82 -27.02
CA SER A 112 0.92 33.68 -28.18
C SER A 112 1.12 35.14 -27.73
N PRO A 113 1.90 35.97 -28.45
CA PRO A 113 2.58 37.13 -27.89
C PRO A 113 1.88 38.46 -28.21
N THR A 114 1.76 39.36 -27.22
CA THR A 114 1.68 40.82 -27.45
C THR A 114 2.28 41.60 -26.28
N THR A 115 3.50 42.11 -26.53
CA THR A 115 4.01 43.46 -26.19
C THR A 115 4.28 43.88 -24.73
N SER A 116 5.58 43.90 -24.43
CA SER A 116 6.41 44.97 -23.82
C SER A 116 5.84 45.96 -22.79
N LEU A 117 6.52 45.96 -21.63
CA LEU A 117 6.98 47.10 -20.80
C LEU A 117 6.15 48.41 -20.80
N THR A 118 5.68 48.81 -19.62
CA THR A 118 6.09 50.07 -18.94
C THR A 118 5.51 50.19 -17.53
N ALA A 119 6.30 50.75 -16.62
CA ALA A 119 5.92 51.18 -15.29
C ALA A 119 4.91 52.34 -15.33
N THR A 120 4.09 52.53 -14.28
CA THR A 120 4.21 53.60 -13.26
C THR A 120 2.88 53.76 -12.47
N THR A 121 2.98 53.67 -11.13
CA THR A 121 2.22 54.29 -10.02
C THR A 121 0.74 54.73 -10.08
N LEU A 122 0.05 54.32 -8.99
CA LEU A 122 -0.96 54.99 -8.14
C LEU A 122 -2.32 55.43 -8.72
N GLY A 123 -3.37 54.77 -8.19
CA GLY A 123 -4.73 55.30 -8.08
C GLY A 123 -5.64 54.35 -7.29
N LYS A 124 -5.76 54.58 -5.96
CA LYS A 124 -6.63 53.82 -5.05
C LYS A 124 -8.11 53.92 -5.44
N LYS A 125 -8.79 52.78 -5.52
CA LYS A 125 -10.14 52.57 -4.95
C LYS A 125 -10.32 51.08 -4.58
N LEU A 126 -10.97 50.87 -3.44
CA LEU A 126 -11.13 49.66 -2.62
C LEU A 126 -12.03 48.58 -3.31
N PRO A 127 -12.21 47.38 -2.72
CA PRO A 127 -11.53 46.13 -3.05
C PRO A 127 -12.47 45.11 -3.74
N GLN A 128 -11.99 44.39 -4.75
CA GLN A 128 -12.62 43.14 -5.18
C GLN A 128 -11.65 41.99 -4.98
N GLU A 129 -11.85 41.37 -3.82
CA GLU A 129 -11.51 40.02 -3.37
C GLU A 129 -10.80 39.14 -4.40
N LYS A 130 -9.46 39.10 -4.30
CA LYS A 130 -8.78 37.82 -4.49
C LYS A 130 -9.16 36.94 -3.31
N LEU A 131 -10.10 36.02 -3.53
CA LEU A 131 -10.38 34.94 -2.59
C LEU A 131 -9.18 33.97 -2.57
N SER A 132 -8.11 34.40 -1.90
CA SER A 132 -7.13 33.50 -1.30
C SER A 132 -7.82 32.89 -0.09
N SER A 133 -8.48 31.75 -0.26
CA SER A 133 -9.11 31.02 0.86
C SER A 133 -8.06 30.30 1.71
N ALA A 134 -7.19 31.07 2.36
CA ALA A 134 -6.52 30.62 3.58
C ALA A 134 -7.36 31.14 4.74
N ILE A 135 -8.23 30.29 5.30
CA ILE A 135 -8.90 30.61 6.56
C ILE A 135 -7.79 30.77 7.62
N PRO A 136 -7.61 31.95 8.24
CA PRO A 136 -6.68 32.08 9.34
C PRO A 136 -7.26 31.32 10.53
N ILE A 137 -6.60 30.23 10.93
CA ILE A 137 -6.98 29.50 12.15
C ILE A 137 -6.59 30.37 13.35
N ASN A 138 -7.55 30.67 14.22
CA ASN A 138 -7.31 31.38 15.48
C ASN A 138 -7.49 30.41 16.66
N ILE A 139 -6.40 30.13 17.40
CA ILE A 139 -6.43 29.17 18.51
C ILE A 139 -7.25 29.69 19.69
N GLY A 140 -7.27 31.00 19.94
CA GLY A 140 -8.09 31.61 20.99
C GLY A 140 -9.59 31.38 20.75
N GLU A 141 -10.05 31.55 19.50
CA GLU A 141 -11.45 31.29 19.13
C GLU A 141 -11.80 29.81 19.30
N ILE A 142 -10.95 28.91 18.80
CA ILE A 142 -11.16 27.45 18.94
C ILE A 142 -11.32 27.03 20.40
N LEU A 143 -10.49 27.58 21.29
CA LEU A 143 -10.55 27.24 22.71
C LEU A 143 -11.80 27.81 23.39
N ASN A 144 -12.31 28.95 22.92
CA ASN A 144 -13.52 29.54 23.45
C ASN A 144 -14.81 28.91 22.88
N GLU A 145 -14.73 28.21 21.75
CA GLU A 145 -15.88 27.54 21.12
C GLU A 145 -16.27 26.20 21.77
N CYS A 146 -15.43 25.63 22.64
CA CYS A 146 -15.71 24.32 23.25
C CYS A 146 -15.42 24.27 24.76
N SER A 147 -16.19 23.45 25.48
CA SER A 147 -16.06 23.28 26.93
C SER A 147 -14.65 22.83 27.34
N THR A 148 -14.06 21.91 26.57
CA THR A 148 -12.69 21.43 26.78
C THR A 148 -11.67 22.56 26.67
N GLY A 149 -11.82 23.47 25.70
CA GLY A 149 -10.93 24.61 25.51
C GLY A 149 -11.02 25.62 26.65
N LEU A 150 -12.23 25.89 27.14
CA LEU A 150 -12.46 26.73 28.33
C LEU A 150 -11.77 26.13 29.57
N MET A 151 -11.89 24.81 29.78
CA MET A 151 -11.21 24.12 30.88
C MET A 151 -9.68 24.18 30.78
N ILE A 152 -9.11 24.11 29.57
CA ILE A 152 -7.67 24.29 29.35
C ILE A 152 -7.24 25.70 29.73
N ASN A 153 -8.00 26.71 29.30
CA ASN A 153 -7.73 28.10 29.62
C ASN A 153 -7.78 28.34 31.14
N ASP A 154 -8.80 27.83 31.82
CA ASP A 154 -8.94 28.01 33.26
C ASP A 154 -7.85 27.26 34.04
N TYR A 155 -7.50 26.04 33.61
CA TYR A 155 -6.35 25.31 34.17
C TYR A 155 -5.06 26.13 34.06
N TYR A 156 -4.79 26.73 32.90
CA TYR A 156 -3.59 27.55 32.72
C TYR A 156 -3.62 28.82 33.56
N LYS A 157 -4.76 29.50 33.68
CA LYS A 157 -4.89 30.68 34.55
C LYS A 157 -4.55 30.38 36.01
N THR A 158 -4.90 29.20 36.50
CA THR A 158 -4.62 28.79 37.89
C THR A 158 -3.20 28.26 38.08
N ASN A 159 -2.63 27.54 37.11
CA ASN A 159 -1.36 26.81 37.27
C ASN A 159 -0.17 27.48 36.57
N HIS A 160 -0.42 28.45 35.68
CA HIS A 160 0.55 29.16 34.83
C HIS A 160 1.43 28.27 33.92
N LYS A 161 1.14 26.97 33.84
CA LYS A 161 1.85 25.99 33.02
C LYS A 161 0.93 24.84 32.67
N LEU A 162 1.09 24.28 31.46
CA LEU A 162 0.40 23.06 31.09
C LEU A 162 1.22 21.83 31.52
N ASN A 163 0.52 20.77 31.94
CA ASN A 163 1.13 19.45 32.09
C ASN A 163 0.93 18.62 30.81
N ASP A 164 1.60 17.49 30.67
CA ASP A 164 1.58 16.71 29.42
C ASP A 164 0.19 16.18 29.04
N ASN A 165 -0.67 15.90 30.01
CA ASN A 165 -2.05 15.49 29.75
C ASN A 165 -2.85 16.66 29.15
N ILE A 166 -2.72 17.86 29.72
CA ILE A 166 -3.40 19.06 29.21
C ILE A 166 -2.84 19.48 27.85
N ARG A 167 -1.53 19.36 27.62
CA ARG A 167 -0.94 19.57 26.28
C ARG A 167 -1.54 18.63 25.23
N THR A 168 -1.77 17.38 25.60
CA THR A 168 -2.39 16.39 24.72
C THR A 168 -3.83 16.77 24.41
N LEU A 169 -4.60 17.18 25.43
CA LEU A 169 -5.97 17.65 25.27
C LEU A 169 -6.07 18.90 24.40
N LEU A 170 -5.15 19.86 24.57
CA LEU A 170 -5.03 21.06 23.73
C LEU A 170 -4.83 20.69 22.26
N VAL A 171 -3.85 19.82 21.98
CA VAL A 171 -3.57 19.35 20.62
C VAL A 171 -4.79 18.64 20.04
N ASP A 172 -5.47 17.80 20.82
CA ASP A 172 -6.66 17.06 20.37
C ASP A 172 -7.80 18.00 20.02
N THR A 173 -8.08 19.01 20.87
CA THR A 173 -9.08 20.04 20.62
C THR A 173 -8.81 20.77 19.30
N ILE A 174 -7.57 21.24 19.09
CA ILE A 174 -7.20 21.98 17.87
C ILE A 174 -7.32 21.08 16.64
N ILE A 175 -6.77 19.86 16.68
CA ILE A 175 -6.80 18.95 15.53
C ILE A 175 -8.23 18.51 15.20
N ASN A 176 -9.08 18.27 16.20
CA ASN A 176 -10.49 17.95 15.96
C ASN A 176 -11.22 19.09 15.27
N TYR A 177 -10.96 20.35 15.64
CA TYR A 177 -11.48 21.50 14.94
C TYR A 177 -11.03 21.53 13.48
N VAL A 178 -9.72 21.41 13.22
CA VAL A 178 -9.13 21.41 11.87
C VAL A 178 -9.78 20.34 10.99
N ILE A 179 -9.94 19.11 11.51
CA ILE A 179 -10.56 17.99 10.79
C ILE A 179 -12.04 18.27 10.54
N THR A 180 -12.78 18.73 11.56
CA THR A 180 -14.23 19.00 11.47
C THR A 180 -14.53 20.09 10.44
N LYS A 181 -13.69 21.13 10.38
CA LYS A 181 -13.75 22.20 9.38
C LYS A 181 -13.15 21.80 8.01
N LYS A 182 -12.72 20.54 7.86
CA LYS A 182 -12.11 19.98 6.64
C LYS A 182 -10.88 20.76 6.14
N ILE A 183 -10.10 21.31 7.06
CA ILE A 183 -8.88 22.04 6.75
C ILE A 183 -7.73 21.03 6.57
N SER A 184 -6.96 21.20 5.48
CA SER A 184 -5.78 20.38 5.22
C SER A 184 -4.59 20.87 6.04
N MET A 185 -3.90 19.95 6.73
CA MET A 185 -2.70 20.31 7.50
C MET A 185 -1.49 20.48 6.57
N SER A 186 -0.94 21.69 6.54
CA SER A 186 0.34 22.00 5.90
C SER A 186 1.43 22.25 6.94
N VAL A 187 2.70 22.24 6.49
CA VAL A 187 3.86 22.63 7.32
C VAL A 187 3.72 24.07 7.82
N SER A 188 3.29 24.99 6.96
CA SER A 188 3.09 26.39 7.34
C SER A 188 1.96 26.56 8.35
N LEU A 189 0.86 25.82 8.19
CA LEU A 189 -0.25 25.85 9.12
C LEU A 189 0.15 25.29 10.49
N ALA A 190 0.81 24.14 10.53
CA ALA A 190 1.29 23.54 11.78
C ALA A 190 2.28 24.46 12.51
N ASN A 191 3.16 25.13 11.76
CA ASN A 191 4.07 26.12 12.31
C ASN A 191 3.30 27.32 12.91
N SER A 192 2.35 27.88 12.17
CA SER A 192 1.54 29.02 12.62
C SER A 192 0.70 28.69 13.86
N ILE A 193 0.14 27.48 13.94
CA ILE A 193 -0.57 27.01 15.13
C ILE A 193 0.40 26.92 16.32
N ALA A 194 1.60 26.40 16.13
CA ALA A 194 2.59 26.29 17.21
C ALA A 194 3.05 27.67 17.71
N ASP A 195 3.21 28.65 16.82
CA ASP A 195 3.48 30.05 17.17
C ASP A 195 2.34 30.62 18.04
N GLN A 196 1.08 30.47 17.61
CA GLN A 196 -0.07 30.93 18.39
C GLN A 196 -0.20 30.25 19.77
N ILE A 197 0.15 28.97 19.88
CA ILE A 197 0.16 28.27 21.17
C ILE A 197 1.18 28.90 22.12
N ALA A 198 2.38 29.20 21.63
CA ALA A 198 3.42 29.86 22.43
C ALA A 198 3.03 31.29 22.82
N ASP A 199 2.28 31.99 21.95
CA ASP A 199 1.76 33.33 22.23
C ASP A 199 0.65 33.31 23.31
N ILE A 200 -0.28 32.35 23.22
CA ILE A 200 -1.40 32.22 24.18
C ILE A 200 -0.91 31.67 25.53
N PHE A 201 0.07 30.76 25.50
CA PHE A 201 0.63 30.10 26.68
C PHE A 201 2.15 30.34 26.76
N PRO A 202 2.60 31.49 27.30
CA PRO A 202 4.03 31.86 27.29
C PRO A 202 5.01 30.88 27.94
N THR A 203 4.55 29.94 28.77
CA THR A 203 5.42 28.90 29.37
C THR A 203 5.60 27.67 28.47
N GLU A 204 4.95 27.63 27.32
CA GLU A 204 5.04 26.54 26.36
C GLU A 204 6.15 26.77 25.33
N VAL A 205 6.78 25.67 24.91
CA VAL A 205 7.87 25.69 23.92
C VAL A 205 7.32 25.25 22.57
N LYS A 206 7.44 26.12 21.55
CA LYS A 206 6.99 25.88 20.16
C LYS A 206 7.37 24.50 19.63
N ASP A 207 8.62 24.08 19.83
CA ASP A 207 9.17 22.82 19.34
C ASP A 207 8.45 21.57 19.88
N THR A 208 7.79 21.70 21.04
CA THR A 208 6.91 20.64 21.59
C THR A 208 5.75 20.34 20.63
N TYR A 209 5.25 21.37 19.95
CA TYR A 209 4.08 21.32 19.10
C TYR A 209 4.44 21.14 17.63
N PHE A 210 5.48 21.82 17.17
CA PHE A 210 5.97 21.72 15.80
C PHE A 210 7.44 22.08 15.68
N LEU A 211 8.22 21.21 15.02
CA LEU A 211 9.63 21.44 14.70
C LEU A 211 9.98 20.84 13.34
N LYS A 212 10.64 21.60 12.48
CA LYS A 212 11.15 21.12 11.19
C LYS A 212 12.62 21.54 11.04
N TYR A 213 13.50 20.55 10.92
CA TYR A 213 14.91 20.76 10.57
C TYR A 213 15.08 20.74 9.05
N ASP A 214 15.99 21.55 8.53
CA ASP A 214 16.29 21.61 7.09
C ASP A 214 16.76 20.27 6.51
N THR A 215 17.37 19.43 7.35
CA THR A 215 17.92 18.12 6.97
C THR A 215 16.92 16.97 7.06
N ASN A 216 15.76 17.16 7.70
CA ASN A 216 14.81 16.07 7.95
C ASN A 216 13.62 16.11 6.98
N LYS A 217 13.30 14.96 6.37
CA LYS A 217 12.18 14.85 5.43
C LYS A 217 10.82 15.07 6.12
N ASN A 218 10.71 14.74 7.42
CA ASN A 218 9.45 14.76 8.15
C ASN A 218 9.46 15.75 9.34
N PRO A 219 8.44 16.62 9.48
CA PRO A 219 8.28 17.44 10.67
C PRO A 219 8.09 16.61 11.95
N LYS A 220 8.59 17.13 13.06
CA LYS A 220 8.41 16.60 14.42
C LYS A 220 7.42 17.48 15.20
N GLY A 221 7.01 17.02 16.38
CA GLY A 221 6.08 17.71 17.27
C GLY A 221 4.67 17.10 17.29
N LYS A 222 3.87 17.48 18.30
CA LYS A 222 2.56 16.87 18.56
C LYS A 222 1.50 17.17 17.49
N LEU A 223 1.48 18.37 16.90
CA LEU A 223 0.41 18.80 15.99
C LEU A 223 0.40 18.01 14.68
N TYR A 224 1.54 17.99 13.99
CA TYR A 224 1.66 17.35 12.68
C TYR A 224 1.43 15.84 12.80
N ALA A 225 2.06 15.19 13.78
CA ALA A 225 1.86 13.77 14.05
C ALA A 225 0.40 13.44 14.39
N LYS A 226 -0.24 14.21 15.30
CA LYS A 226 -1.63 13.96 15.69
C LYS A 226 -2.58 14.09 14.50
N TYR A 227 -2.45 15.13 13.67
CA TYR A 227 -3.32 15.30 12.51
C TYR A 227 -3.33 14.09 11.58
N TYR A 228 -2.15 13.64 11.14
CA TYR A 228 -2.06 12.52 10.19
C TYR A 228 -2.42 11.19 10.83
N ASN A 229 -2.14 11.00 12.13
CA ASN A 229 -2.57 9.82 12.86
C ASN A 229 -4.10 9.79 13.00
N SER A 230 -4.74 10.89 13.39
CA SER A 230 -6.21 11.01 13.46
C SER A 230 -6.85 10.80 12.10
N MET A 231 -6.33 11.44 11.05
CA MET A 231 -6.83 11.26 9.68
C MET A 231 -6.69 9.81 9.19
N ARG A 232 -5.60 9.13 9.55
CA ARG A 232 -5.43 7.69 9.27
C ARG A 232 -6.49 6.87 10.00
N THR A 233 -6.67 7.08 11.30
CA THR A 233 -7.69 6.38 12.10
C THR A 233 -9.08 6.59 11.51
N LEU A 234 -9.47 7.82 11.18
CA LEU A 234 -10.77 8.13 10.60
C LEU A 234 -10.99 7.46 9.23
N LYS A 235 -9.95 7.39 8.38
CA LYS A 235 -10.00 6.66 7.11
C LYS A 235 -10.10 5.15 7.32
N THR A 236 -9.33 4.59 8.24
CA THR A 236 -9.35 3.15 8.55
C THR A 236 -10.69 2.72 9.17
N SER A 237 -11.30 3.57 9.98
CA SER A 237 -12.63 3.34 10.57
C SER A 237 -13.80 3.62 9.60
N GLY A 238 -13.54 4.06 8.37
CA GLY A 238 -14.58 4.36 7.37
C GLY A 238 -15.38 5.65 7.60
N LEU A 239 -14.98 6.50 8.55
CA LEU A 239 -15.65 7.76 8.86
C LEU A 239 -15.32 8.89 7.88
N ILE A 240 -14.19 8.78 7.17
CA ILE A 240 -13.80 9.70 6.09
C ILE A 240 -13.48 8.88 4.84
N PRO A 241 -13.94 9.30 3.65
CA PRO A 241 -13.61 8.63 2.40
C PRO A 241 -12.10 8.55 2.18
N SER A 242 -11.58 7.36 1.89
CA SER A 242 -10.23 7.22 1.35
C SER A 242 -10.28 7.55 -0.14
N SER A 243 -9.36 8.39 -0.63
CA SER A 243 -9.24 8.67 -2.07
C SER A 243 -9.16 7.36 -2.88
N PRO A 244 -9.89 7.24 -4.00
CA PRO A 244 -9.86 6.04 -4.85
C PRO A 244 -8.47 5.74 -5.47
N HIS A 245 -7.57 6.73 -5.52
CA HIS A 245 -6.26 6.58 -6.17
C HIS A 245 -5.10 6.66 -5.18
N THR A 246 -4.90 5.56 -4.46
CA THR A 246 -3.62 4.88 -4.30
C THR A 246 -3.94 3.66 -3.47
N LYS A 247 -4.11 2.51 -4.12
CA LYS A 247 -3.79 1.24 -3.46
C LYS A 247 -2.28 1.25 -3.22
N SER A 248 -1.79 2.04 -2.26
CA SER A 248 -0.70 1.53 -1.44
C SER A 248 -1.27 0.24 -0.91
N SER A 249 -0.65 -0.89 -1.23
CA SER A 249 -1.01 -2.22 -0.76
C SER A 249 -1.66 -2.07 0.62
N LYS A 250 -2.99 -2.22 0.66
CA LYS A 250 -3.69 -2.37 1.93
C LYS A 250 -2.94 -3.56 2.52
N LYS A 251 -2.08 -3.36 3.52
CA LYS A 251 -1.84 -4.46 4.45
C LYS A 251 -3.20 -4.61 5.09
N PRO A 252 -3.99 -5.61 4.66
CA PRO A 252 -5.29 -5.76 5.23
C PRO A 252 -5.03 -6.10 6.69
N LEU A 253 -5.73 -5.42 7.61
CA LEU A 253 -5.68 -5.76 9.03
C LEU A 253 -6.24 -7.17 9.27
N ASN A 254 -6.84 -7.78 8.25
CA ASN A 254 -6.98 -9.22 8.08
C ASN A 254 -5.98 -9.69 7.01
N ARG A 255 -4.81 -10.18 7.41
CA ARG A 255 -4.05 -11.09 6.53
C ARG A 255 -4.86 -12.39 6.38
N LYS A 256 -5.93 -12.39 5.59
CA LYS A 256 -6.19 -13.60 4.80
C LYS A 256 -4.95 -13.68 3.91
N HIS A 257 -4.14 -14.71 4.12
CA HIS A 257 -3.19 -15.12 3.12
C HIS A 257 -4.04 -15.42 1.87
N ASP A 258 -4.17 -14.46 0.96
CA ASP A 258 -4.86 -14.64 -0.32
C ASP A 258 -3.96 -15.51 -1.20
N LEU A 259 -3.83 -16.78 -0.79
CA LEU A 259 -3.27 -17.82 -1.62
C LEU A 259 -4.24 -18.02 -2.77
N HIS A 260 -3.74 -17.87 -3.99
CA HIS A 260 -4.53 -18.12 -5.17
C HIS A 260 -4.52 -19.63 -5.44
N PHE A 261 -5.69 -20.26 -5.31
CA PHE A 261 -5.88 -21.66 -5.63
C PHE A 261 -6.63 -21.76 -6.96
N GLU A 262 -5.95 -22.33 -7.96
CA GLU A 262 -6.52 -22.66 -9.27
C GLU A 262 -7.05 -24.10 -9.21
N PRO A 263 -8.38 -24.32 -9.24
CA PRO A 263 -8.95 -25.65 -9.12
C PRO A 263 -8.43 -26.59 -10.20
N GLU A 264 -8.25 -27.86 -9.83
CA GLU A 264 -7.90 -28.90 -10.79
C GLU A 264 -9.05 -29.12 -11.80
N ASN A 265 -8.71 -29.42 -13.05
CA ASN A 265 -9.69 -29.73 -14.10
C ASN A 265 -10.26 -31.15 -13.91
N ASP A 266 -11.52 -31.35 -14.32
CA ASP A 266 -12.19 -32.66 -14.39
C ASP A 266 -12.24 -33.49 -13.09
N VAL A 267 -12.08 -32.84 -11.92
CA VAL A 267 -12.08 -33.53 -10.62
C VAL A 267 -13.47 -33.80 -10.04
N GLN A 268 -14.54 -33.43 -10.73
CA GLN A 268 -15.90 -33.52 -10.20
C GLN A 268 -16.29 -34.94 -9.76
N TYR A 269 -15.89 -35.96 -10.54
CA TYR A 269 -16.11 -37.36 -10.19
C TYR A 269 -15.35 -37.79 -8.91
N ILE A 270 -14.13 -37.26 -8.71
CA ILE A 270 -13.33 -37.52 -7.51
C ILE A 270 -13.96 -36.83 -6.29
N ILE A 271 -14.46 -35.60 -6.45
CA ILE A 271 -15.18 -34.87 -5.41
C ILE A 271 -16.44 -35.61 -4.98
N GLU A 272 -17.21 -36.15 -5.92
CA GLU A 272 -18.41 -36.94 -5.64
C GLU A 272 -18.08 -38.21 -4.84
N GLN A 273 -17.00 -38.92 -5.21
CA GLN A 273 -16.51 -40.05 -4.43
C GLN A 273 -16.13 -39.65 -3.00
N ILE A 274 -15.34 -38.58 -2.83
CA ILE A 274 -14.92 -38.10 -1.51
C ILE A 274 -16.15 -37.80 -0.61
N LYS A 275 -17.20 -37.21 -1.19
CA LYS A 275 -18.39 -36.76 -0.46
C LYS A 275 -19.40 -37.87 -0.16
N HIS A 276 -19.49 -38.88 -1.02
CA HIS A 276 -20.60 -39.84 -1.00
C HIS A 276 -20.18 -41.30 -0.80
N ASP A 277 -18.92 -41.64 -1.06
CA ASP A 277 -18.43 -43.01 -0.85
C ASP A 277 -17.98 -43.23 0.61
N ASN A 278 -18.90 -43.74 1.42
CA ASN A 278 -18.64 -44.07 2.82
C ASN A 278 -17.78 -45.35 3.00
N ASN A 279 -17.52 -46.10 1.93
CA ASN A 279 -16.76 -47.36 1.98
C ASN A 279 -15.35 -47.22 1.40
N CYS A 280 -14.95 -46.01 1.00
CA CYS A 280 -13.63 -45.71 0.48
C CYS A 280 -12.55 -46.02 1.53
N SER A 281 -11.50 -46.75 1.12
CA SER A 281 -10.37 -47.03 2.01
C SER A 281 -9.61 -45.73 2.31
N PHE A 282 -8.96 -45.63 3.48
CA PHE A 282 -8.19 -44.43 3.79
C PHE A 282 -7.06 -44.12 2.76
N PRO A 283 -6.31 -45.12 2.24
CA PRO A 283 -5.35 -44.88 1.16
C PRO A 283 -5.98 -44.28 -0.11
N ASP A 284 -7.13 -44.77 -0.53
CA ASP A 284 -7.84 -44.26 -1.72
C ASP A 284 -8.38 -42.85 -1.45
N LEU A 285 -8.91 -42.61 -0.26
CA LEU A 285 -9.32 -41.29 0.19
C LEU A 285 -8.13 -40.32 0.18
N GLU A 286 -6.97 -40.72 0.69
CA GLU A 286 -5.76 -39.89 0.70
C GLU A 286 -5.29 -39.53 -0.72
N TYR A 287 -5.34 -40.50 -1.64
CA TYR A 287 -5.03 -40.28 -3.05
C TYR A 287 -5.99 -39.28 -3.70
N ASN A 288 -7.30 -39.51 -3.54
CA ASN A 288 -8.35 -38.62 -4.02
C ASN A 288 -8.24 -37.23 -3.39
N TRP A 289 -7.91 -37.16 -2.10
CA TRP A 289 -7.75 -35.90 -1.37
C TRP A 289 -6.63 -35.06 -1.95
N LYS A 290 -5.48 -35.68 -2.27
CA LYS A 290 -4.34 -35.01 -2.92
C LYS A 290 -4.71 -34.48 -4.29
N ALA A 291 -5.44 -35.27 -5.08
CA ALA A 291 -5.87 -34.92 -6.44
C ALA A 291 -6.85 -33.72 -6.51
N THR A 292 -7.45 -33.34 -5.39
CA THR A 292 -8.50 -32.29 -5.34
C THR A 292 -8.14 -31.15 -4.40
N THR A 293 -6.86 -30.97 -4.08
CA THR A 293 -6.44 -30.08 -3.00
C THR A 293 -6.67 -28.61 -3.34
N GLN A 294 -6.37 -28.18 -4.56
CA GLN A 294 -6.59 -26.80 -4.98
C GLN A 294 -8.08 -26.46 -5.02
N TYR A 295 -8.91 -27.35 -5.58
CA TYR A 295 -10.36 -27.21 -5.59
C TYR A 295 -10.91 -27.09 -4.16
N ARG A 296 -10.50 -27.98 -3.27
CA ARG A 296 -10.95 -27.99 -1.86
C ARG A 296 -10.51 -26.72 -1.14
N LEU A 297 -9.25 -26.32 -1.26
CA LEU A 297 -8.73 -25.12 -0.62
C LEU A 297 -9.43 -23.85 -1.15
N LYS A 298 -9.73 -23.80 -2.45
CA LYS A 298 -10.55 -22.73 -3.04
C LYS A 298 -11.96 -22.70 -2.45
N SER A 299 -12.59 -23.86 -2.30
CA SER A 299 -13.91 -23.99 -1.67
C SER A 299 -13.89 -23.54 -0.20
N ILE A 300 -12.86 -23.93 0.57
CA ILE A 300 -12.67 -23.53 1.96
C ILE A 300 -12.47 -22.01 2.09
N GLN A 301 -11.69 -21.38 1.21
CA GLN A 301 -11.49 -19.93 1.21
C GLN A 301 -12.78 -19.13 1.03
N ASN A 302 -13.71 -19.67 0.24
CA ASN A 302 -15.00 -19.08 -0.05
C ASN A 302 -16.08 -19.44 0.99
N SER A 303 -15.75 -20.29 1.97
CA SER A 303 -16.69 -20.70 3.00
C SER A 303 -16.95 -19.60 4.03
N THR A 304 -18.17 -19.58 4.57
CA THR A 304 -18.64 -18.61 5.55
C THR A 304 -18.32 -18.99 6.99
N SER A 305 -18.14 -20.28 7.29
CA SER A 305 -17.89 -20.73 8.66
C SER A 305 -17.13 -22.06 8.73
N THR A 306 -16.51 -22.32 9.89
CA THR A 306 -15.90 -23.63 10.18
C THR A 306 -16.92 -24.77 10.15
N HIS A 307 -18.18 -24.50 10.50
CA HIS A 307 -19.26 -25.48 10.41
C HIS A 307 -19.48 -25.90 8.95
N ASP A 308 -19.57 -24.95 8.03
CA ASP A 308 -19.78 -25.22 6.60
C ASP A 308 -18.61 -25.99 6.00
N ILE A 309 -17.37 -25.67 6.40
CA ILE A 309 -16.18 -26.42 5.99
C ILE A 309 -16.28 -27.88 6.45
N LEU A 310 -16.55 -28.11 7.73
CA LEU A 310 -16.62 -29.44 8.33
C LEU A 310 -17.85 -30.26 7.92
N SER A 311 -18.87 -29.60 7.38
CA SER A 311 -20.03 -30.24 6.77
C SER A 311 -19.75 -30.65 5.33
N ASN A 312 -19.10 -29.79 4.54
CA ASN A 312 -18.75 -30.06 3.14
C ASN A 312 -17.57 -31.05 3.00
N TRP A 313 -16.67 -31.07 3.98
CA TRP A 313 -15.45 -31.88 4.01
C TRP A 313 -15.41 -32.69 5.32
N SER A 314 -16.45 -33.50 5.53
CA SER A 314 -16.64 -34.27 6.77
C SER A 314 -15.53 -35.26 7.06
N ASN A 315 -14.74 -35.66 6.04
CA ASN A 315 -13.60 -36.56 6.17
C ASN A 315 -12.54 -36.03 7.16
N TYR A 316 -12.49 -34.72 7.42
CA TYR A 316 -11.66 -34.16 8.48
C TYR A 316 -11.99 -34.68 9.89
N LYS A 317 -13.22 -35.16 10.11
CA LYS A 317 -13.68 -35.70 11.39
C LYS A 317 -13.30 -37.17 11.62
N LEU A 318 -12.73 -37.85 10.62
CA LEU A 318 -12.29 -39.24 10.75
C LEU A 318 -11.12 -39.36 11.73
N PRO A 319 -10.89 -40.54 12.35
CA PRO A 319 -9.74 -40.75 13.24
C PRO A 319 -8.38 -40.41 12.61
N LEU A 320 -8.23 -40.61 11.29
CA LEU A 320 -7.04 -40.27 10.52
C LEU A 320 -7.17 -38.93 9.77
N GLY A 321 -8.22 -38.14 10.04
CA GLY A 321 -8.51 -36.87 9.37
C GLY A 321 -7.41 -35.82 9.52
N TYR A 322 -6.59 -35.89 10.57
CA TYR A 322 -5.44 -35.01 10.74
C TYR A 322 -4.41 -35.14 9.59
N ARG A 323 -4.30 -36.32 8.95
CA ARG A 323 -3.42 -36.50 7.78
C ARG A 323 -3.96 -35.76 6.55
N LEU A 324 -5.29 -35.63 6.45
CA LEU A 324 -5.94 -34.83 5.40
C LEU A 324 -5.66 -33.34 5.61
N VAL A 325 -5.65 -32.87 6.87
CA VAL A 325 -5.25 -31.50 7.22
C VAL A 325 -3.80 -31.26 6.83
N ASP A 326 -2.93 -32.25 7.03
CA ASP A 326 -1.51 -32.13 6.67
C ASP A 326 -1.28 -32.03 5.15
N ILE A 327 -2.07 -32.72 4.33
CA ILE A 327 -2.04 -32.59 2.86
C ILE A 327 -2.36 -31.14 2.45
N ASP A 328 -3.42 -30.57 3.01
CA ASP A 328 -3.84 -29.19 2.74
C ASP A 328 -2.78 -28.19 3.22
N PHE A 329 -2.23 -28.41 4.42
CA PHE A 329 -1.15 -27.61 4.98
C PHE A 329 0.09 -27.61 4.09
N ASN A 330 0.54 -28.78 3.63
CA ASN A 330 1.73 -28.90 2.78
C ASN A 330 1.52 -28.25 1.41
N THR A 331 0.29 -28.24 0.90
CA THR A 331 -0.04 -27.50 -0.32
C THR A 331 0.01 -25.99 -0.11
N MET A 332 -0.47 -25.50 1.04
CA MET A 332 -0.41 -24.07 1.38
C MET A 332 1.02 -23.60 1.73
N TYR A 333 1.84 -24.48 2.30
CA TYR A 333 3.18 -24.16 2.80
C TYR A 333 4.21 -25.23 2.38
N PRO A 334 4.60 -25.30 1.09
CA PRO A 334 5.48 -26.36 0.58
C PRO A 334 6.89 -26.36 1.17
N SER A 335 7.31 -25.27 1.81
CA SER A 335 8.60 -25.15 2.49
C SER A 335 8.58 -25.67 3.93
N CYS A 336 7.42 -26.05 4.45
CA CYS A 336 7.26 -26.65 5.76
C CYS A 336 7.21 -28.18 5.65
N SER A 337 7.63 -28.89 6.71
CA SER A 337 7.67 -30.36 6.71
C SER A 337 6.31 -31.01 6.89
N ASN A 338 5.63 -30.65 7.98
CA ASN A 338 4.24 -31.01 8.31
C ASN A 338 3.73 -30.04 9.38
N LEU A 339 2.42 -30.00 9.59
CA LEU A 339 1.78 -29.06 10.51
C LEU A 339 2.29 -29.23 11.95
N ILE A 340 2.48 -30.47 12.41
CA ILE A 340 2.83 -30.78 13.80
C ILE A 340 4.25 -30.28 14.12
N SER A 341 5.25 -30.70 13.33
CA SER A 341 6.64 -30.28 13.52
C SER A 341 6.81 -28.76 13.33
N THR A 342 6.07 -28.17 12.39
CA THR A 342 6.09 -26.71 12.19
C THR A 342 5.48 -26.00 13.39
N PHE A 343 4.38 -26.50 13.94
CA PHE A 343 3.79 -25.94 15.16
C PHE A 343 4.78 -26.01 16.33
N GLU A 344 5.44 -27.15 16.55
CA GLU A 344 6.45 -27.29 17.60
C GLU A 344 7.57 -26.25 17.46
N GLU A 345 8.12 -26.08 16.26
CA GLU A 345 9.20 -25.12 15.97
C GLU A 345 8.75 -23.65 16.18
N LYS A 346 7.50 -23.32 15.82
CA LYS A 346 6.99 -21.93 15.87
C LYS A 346 6.22 -21.61 17.15
N SER A 347 5.89 -22.59 17.99
CA SER A 347 5.07 -22.44 19.20
C SER A 347 5.59 -21.34 20.13
N GLY A 348 6.90 -21.26 20.35
CA GLY A 348 7.52 -20.20 21.16
C GLY A 348 7.23 -18.78 20.65
N LYS A 349 7.14 -18.59 19.32
CA LYS A 349 6.76 -17.30 18.74
C LYS A 349 5.28 -16.98 18.98
N ILE A 350 4.41 -17.99 18.97
CA ILE A 350 3.00 -17.84 19.31
C ILE A 350 2.85 -17.42 20.78
N ILE A 351 3.61 -18.05 21.69
CA ILE A 351 3.62 -17.70 23.12
C ILE A 351 4.02 -16.23 23.32
N ASN A 352 5.08 -15.75 22.65
CA ASN A 352 5.48 -14.35 22.74
C ASN A 352 4.38 -13.39 22.23
N LEU A 353 3.68 -13.76 21.15
CA LEU A 353 2.55 -12.98 20.66
C LEU A 353 1.36 -12.97 21.63
N LEU A 354 1.08 -14.10 22.29
CA LEU A 354 0.03 -14.19 23.31
C LEU A 354 0.34 -13.27 24.49
N ASP A 355 1.59 -13.26 24.96
CA ASP A 355 2.03 -12.39 26.05
C ASP A 355 1.77 -10.90 25.74
N ASP A 356 2.08 -10.48 24.52
CA ASP A 356 1.84 -9.10 24.07
C ASP A 356 0.35 -8.76 23.93
N LYS A 357 -0.46 -9.71 23.45
CA LYS A 357 -1.83 -9.45 22.97
C LYS A 357 -2.92 -9.69 24.00
N ILE A 358 -2.74 -10.62 24.93
CA ILE A 358 -3.72 -10.89 25.98
C ILE A 358 -3.84 -9.66 26.90
N LYS A 359 -5.05 -9.15 27.12
CA LYS A 359 -5.30 -8.02 28.04
C LYS A 359 -6.33 -8.32 29.10
N ASP A 360 -7.21 -9.30 28.87
CA ASP A 360 -8.22 -9.70 29.84
C ASP A 360 -7.62 -10.56 30.95
N THR A 361 -8.16 -10.39 32.16
CA THR A 361 -7.65 -11.05 33.37
C THR A 361 -7.79 -12.56 33.33
N SER A 362 -8.87 -13.08 32.74
CA SER A 362 -9.13 -14.53 32.63
C SER A 362 -8.09 -15.24 31.78
N SER A 363 -7.87 -14.77 30.55
CA SER A 363 -6.89 -15.33 29.63
C SER A 363 -5.47 -15.11 30.12
N ARG A 364 -5.20 -13.99 30.80
CA ARG A 364 -3.88 -13.72 31.40
C ARG A 364 -3.52 -14.75 32.46
N ARG A 365 -4.44 -15.06 33.38
CA ARG A 365 -4.23 -16.12 34.39
C ARG A 365 -3.99 -17.49 33.76
N LEU A 366 -4.76 -17.82 32.71
CA LEU A 366 -4.58 -19.08 31.99
C LEU A 366 -3.26 -19.14 31.21
N PHE A 367 -2.77 -18.00 30.70
CA PHE A 367 -1.47 -17.91 30.07
C PHE A 367 -0.32 -18.06 31.09
N GLU A 368 -0.44 -17.41 32.26
CA GLU A 368 0.57 -17.48 33.33
C GLU A 368 0.73 -18.91 33.87
N SER A 369 -0.32 -19.72 33.88
CA SER A 369 -0.22 -21.12 34.31
C SER A 369 0.68 -21.98 33.41
N LEU A 370 0.97 -21.56 32.17
CA LEU A 370 1.95 -22.23 31.30
C LEU A 370 3.39 -22.12 31.83
N ASN A 371 3.68 -21.06 32.59
CA ASN A 371 5.00 -20.74 33.13
C ASN A 371 5.14 -21.12 34.61
N ASP A 372 4.05 -21.57 35.25
CA ASP A 372 4.08 -21.97 36.65
C ASP A 372 4.84 -23.30 36.79
N SER A 373 6.06 -23.22 37.31
CA SER A 373 6.94 -24.36 37.57
C SER A 373 6.37 -25.36 38.57
N THR A 374 5.26 -25.04 39.24
CA THR A 374 4.58 -25.93 40.19
C THR A 374 3.47 -26.76 39.56
N ALA A 375 3.05 -26.45 38.32
CA ALA A 375 2.01 -27.17 37.62
C ALA A 375 2.62 -28.23 36.68
N ASP A 376 2.37 -29.52 36.97
CA ASP A 376 2.73 -30.63 36.06
C ASP A 376 1.77 -30.68 34.86
N ILE A 377 1.93 -29.72 33.95
CA ILE A 377 1.12 -29.62 32.74
C ILE A 377 1.79 -30.43 31.64
N SER A 378 1.12 -31.50 31.20
CA SER A 378 1.53 -32.29 30.04
C SER A 378 1.68 -31.43 28.77
N LEU A 379 2.47 -31.91 27.80
CA LEU A 379 2.63 -31.23 26.51
C LEU A 379 1.28 -30.98 25.82
N ASN A 380 0.36 -31.94 25.89
CA ASN A 380 -0.99 -31.78 25.35
C ASN A 380 -1.76 -30.66 26.07
N GLY A 381 -1.66 -30.60 27.39
CA GLY A 381 -2.27 -29.51 28.17
C GLY A 381 -1.73 -28.14 27.78
N LYS A 382 -0.42 -28.01 27.58
CA LYS A 382 0.22 -26.77 27.10
C LYS A 382 -0.32 -26.39 25.72
N ASN A 383 -0.36 -27.35 24.79
CA ASN A 383 -0.87 -27.11 23.44
C ASN A 383 -2.35 -26.69 23.45
N THR A 384 -3.18 -27.35 24.26
CA THR A 384 -4.60 -26.99 24.42
C THR A 384 -4.77 -25.55 24.89
N ILE A 385 -3.99 -25.11 25.89
CA ILE A 385 -4.03 -23.74 26.38
C ILE A 385 -3.62 -22.76 25.28
N ILE A 386 -2.52 -23.04 24.56
CA ILE A 386 -2.06 -22.19 23.45
C ILE A 386 -3.17 -22.04 22.41
N PHE A 387 -3.78 -23.14 21.95
CA PHE A 387 -4.84 -23.12 20.96
C PHE A 387 -6.09 -22.39 21.44
N TYR A 388 -6.49 -22.60 22.70
CA TYR A 388 -7.61 -21.90 23.29
C TYR A 388 -7.37 -20.38 23.28
N LEU A 389 -6.18 -19.93 23.67
CA LEU A 389 -5.82 -18.52 23.77
C LEU A 389 -5.63 -17.82 22.42
N LEU A 390 -5.63 -18.55 21.28
CA LEU A 390 -5.53 -17.93 19.95
C LEU A 390 -6.66 -16.94 19.66
N HIS A 391 -7.81 -17.04 20.33
CA HIS A 391 -8.89 -16.06 20.21
C HIS A 391 -8.46 -14.64 20.63
N ALA A 392 -7.42 -14.49 21.46
CA ALA A 392 -6.85 -13.19 21.82
C ALA A 392 -5.99 -12.58 20.70
N ILE A 393 -5.54 -13.39 19.74
CA ILE A 393 -4.73 -12.98 18.58
C ILE A 393 -5.60 -12.79 17.35
N PHE A 394 -6.52 -13.71 17.10
CA PHE A 394 -7.40 -13.65 15.94
C PHE A 394 -8.55 -12.68 16.17
N ILE A 395 -8.88 -11.94 15.12
CA ILE A 395 -10.07 -11.08 15.11
C ILE A 395 -11.29 -12.00 15.14
N PRO A 396 -12.31 -11.74 15.98
CA PRO A 396 -13.54 -12.51 15.97
C PRO A 396 -14.11 -12.57 14.55
N THR A 397 -14.24 -13.79 14.02
CA THR A 397 -14.98 -14.03 12.79
C THR A 397 -16.44 -14.19 13.17
N SER A 398 -17.30 -13.37 12.57
CA SER A 398 -18.75 -13.32 12.78
C SER A 398 -19.45 -14.65 12.59
#